data_AF-I4D0U9-F1
#
_entry.id   AF-I4D0U9-F1
#
_cell.length_a   1.000
_cell.length_b   1.000
_cell.length_c   1.000
_cell.angle_alpha   90.00
_cell.angle_beta   90.00
_cell.angle_gamma   90.00
#
_symmetry.space_group_name_H-M   'P 1'
#
loop_
_entity.id
_entity.type
_entity.pdbx_description
1 polymer ?
#
loop_
_entity_poly.entity_id
_entity_poly.type
_entity_poly.pdbx_seq_one_letter_code
_entity_poly.pdbx_strand_id
1 'polypeptide(L)'
;MRKKQAYIIFLIVLIVGFVLTLNSIWLGQEHANSIVQQQGGSIDTNTYVVYLQESIRIFNGLGIILILIGGLGEVLLFTRGDKFDKQ
;
A
#
# COMPACT_ATOMS: atom_id res chain seq x y z
N MET A 1 18.42 -21.80 -4.49
CA MET A 1 17.88 -20.76 -5.40
C MET A 1 16.55 -20.11 -4.95
N ARG A 2 15.73 -20.71 -4.07
CA ARG A 2 14.39 -20.17 -3.71
C ARG A 2 14.37 -18.94 -2.76
N LYS A 3 15.37 -18.79 -1.87
CA LYS A 3 15.40 -17.71 -0.86
C LYS A 3 15.61 -16.31 -1.47
N LYS A 4 16.48 -16.19 -2.48
CA LYS A 4 16.73 -14.92 -3.19
C LYS A 4 15.48 -14.41 -3.91
N GLN A 5 14.69 -15.31 -4.50
CA GLN A 5 13.44 -14.93 -5.17
C GLN A 5 12.38 -14.44 -4.17
N ALA A 6 12.23 -15.12 -3.03
CA ALA A 6 11.31 -14.67 -1.99
C ALA A 6 11.71 -13.28 -1.46
N TYR A 7 13.00 -13.04 -1.23
CA TYR A 7 13.51 -11.72 -0.83
C TYR A 7 13.17 -10.62 -1.84
N ILE A 8 13.40 -10.87 -3.14
CA ILE A 8 13.06 -9.91 -4.21
C ILE A 8 11.55 -9.61 -4.21
N ILE A 9 10.69 -10.62 -4.01
CA ILE A 9 9.23 -10.43 -3.98
C ILE A 9 8.83 -9.52 -2.82
N PHE A 10 9.33 -9.76 -1.60
CA PHE A 10 9.00 -8.92 -0.45
C PHE A 10 9.52 -7.49 -0.60
N LEU A 11 10.70 -7.32 -1.20
CA LEU A 11 11.27 -6.00 -1.49
C LEU A 11 10.40 -5.23 -2.50
N ILE A 12 9.91 -5.90 -3.55
CA ILE A 12 8.96 -5.29 -4.50
C ILE A 12 7.66 -4.90 -3.80
N VAL A 13 7.10 -5.79 -2.95
CA VAL A 13 5.87 -5.51 -2.18
C VAL A 13 6.05 -4.30 -1.27
N LEU A 14 7.22 -4.17 -0.63
CA LEU A 14 7.56 -3.05 0.25
C LEU A 14 7.65 -1.73 -0.54
N ILE A 15 8.32 -1.74 -1.69
CA ILE A 15 8.39 -0.56 -2.58
C ILE A 15 6.99 -0.15 -3.04
N VAL A 16 6.16 -1.11 -3.48
CA VAL A 16 4.78 -0.85 -3.89
C VAL A 16 3.99 -0.26 -2.73
N GLY A 17 4.11 -0.79 -1.52
CA GLY A 17 3.47 -0.24 -0.33
C GLY A 17 3.89 1.22 -0.05
N PHE A 18 5.18 1.54 -0.19
CA PHE A 18 5.68 2.92 -0.08
C PHE A 18 5.10 3.84 -1.15
N VAL A 19 5.07 3.40 -2.41
CA VAL A 19 4.52 4.17 -3.52
C VAL A 19 3.04 4.46 -3.29
N LEU A 20 2.25 3.46 -2.86
CA LEU A 20 0.83 3.67 -2.53
C LEU A 20 0.66 4.65 -1.36
N THR A 21 1.48 4.54 -0.32
CA THR A 21 1.36 5.41 0.86
C THR A 21 1.70 6.86 0.53
N LEU A 22 2.82 7.09 -0.18
CA LEU A 22 3.29 8.44 -0.56
C LEU A 22 2.35 9.10 -1.58
N ASN A 23 1.75 8.32 -2.49
CA ASN A 23 0.82 8.83 -3.50
C ASN A 23 -0.65 8.73 -3.07
N SER A 24 -0.94 8.37 -1.81
CA SER A 24 -2.31 8.16 -1.32
C SER A 24 -3.22 9.39 -1.47
N ILE A 25 -2.65 10.59 -1.36
CA ILE A 25 -3.37 11.86 -1.56
C ILE A 25 -3.80 12.01 -3.02
N TRP A 26 -2.88 11.83 -3.96
CA TRP A 26 -3.14 11.96 -5.39
C TRP A 26 -4.09 10.87 -5.89
N LEU A 27 -3.85 9.61 -5.50
CA LEU A 27 -4.72 8.47 -5.84
C LEU A 27 -6.11 8.63 -5.24
N GLY A 28 -6.20 9.11 -3.99
CA GLY A 28 -7.47 9.39 -3.34
C GLY A 28 -8.25 10.52 -4.02
N GLN A 29 -7.57 11.54 -4.52
CA GLN A 29 -8.18 12.65 -5.25
C GLN A 29 -8.69 12.22 -6.62
N GLU A 30 -7.93 11.43 -7.37
CA GLU A 30 -8.36 10.86 -8.64
C GLU A 30 -9.56 9.93 -8.47
N HIS A 31 -9.53 9.09 -7.42
CA HIS A 31 -10.64 8.20 -7.11
C HIS A 31 -11.91 8.97 -6.74
N ALA A 32 -11.81 9.96 -5.85
CA ALA A 32 -12.95 10.80 -5.47
C ALA A 32 -13.51 11.58 -6.67
N ASN A 33 -12.65 12.08 -7.56
CA ASN A 33 -13.09 12.76 -8.79
C ASN A 33 -13.82 11.81 -9.74
N SER A 34 -13.34 10.57 -9.89
CA SER A 34 -14.04 9.54 -10.69
C SER A 34 -15.43 9.22 -10.13
N ILE A 35 -15.57 9.16 -8.80
CA ILE A 35 -16.86 8.94 -8.14
C ILE A 35 -17.81 10.10 -8.42
N VAL A 36 -17.33 11.34 -8.33
CA VAL A 36 -18.14 12.54 -8.65
C VAL A 36 -18.62 12.52 -10.10
N GLN A 37 -17.74 12.17 -11.05
CA GLN A 37 -18.09 12.07 -12.46
C GLN A 37 -19.15 10.98 -12.71
N GLN A 38 -19.04 9.84 -12.02
CA GLN A 38 -20.03 8.75 -12.10
C GLN A 38 -21.38 9.15 -11.50
N GLN A 39 -21.42 10.07 -10.53
CA GLN A 39 -22.64 10.57 -9.90
C GLN A 39 -23.27 11.76 -10.64
N GLY A 40 -22.86 12.06 -11.87
CA GLY A 40 -23.43 13.13 -12.68
C GLY A 40 -22.71 14.48 -12.57
N GLY A 41 -21.50 14.49 -12.00
CA GLY A 41 -20.58 15.64 -12.03
C GLY A 41 -20.86 16.73 -11.00
N SER A 42 -21.91 16.61 -10.19
CA SER A 42 -22.26 17.58 -9.16
C SER A 42 -22.55 16.88 -7.83
N ILE A 43 -21.62 17.02 -6.89
CA ILE A 43 -21.75 16.56 -5.50
C ILE A 43 -21.54 17.77 -4.59
N ASP A 44 -22.27 17.82 -3.47
CA ASP A 44 -22.06 18.85 -2.45
C ASP A 44 -20.62 18.83 -1.91
N THR A 45 -20.03 20.00 -1.64
CA THR A 45 -18.62 20.11 -1.27
C THR A 45 -18.31 19.32 0.00
N ASN A 46 -19.23 19.29 0.97
CA ASN A 46 -19.05 18.49 2.19
C ASN A 46 -19.01 16.99 1.90
N THR A 47 -19.90 16.51 1.02
CA THR A 47 -19.93 15.11 0.61
C THR A 47 -18.67 14.73 -0.17
N TYR A 48 -18.17 15.61 -1.04
CA TYR A 48 -16.91 15.39 -1.77
C TYR A 48 -15.71 15.23 -0.83
N VAL A 49 -15.61 16.08 0.20
CA VAL A 49 -14.51 16.02 1.18
C VAL A 49 -14.53 14.69 1.96
N VAL A 50 -15.72 14.16 2.28
CA VAL A 50 -15.84 12.84 2.93
C VAL A 50 -15.31 11.73 2.02
N TYR A 51 -15.76 11.68 0.76
CA TYR A 51 -15.28 10.69 -0.21
C TYR A 51 -13.77 10.79 -0.45
N LEU A 52 -13.24 12.01 -0.52
CA LEU A 52 -11.81 12.27 -0.66
C LEU A 52 -11.03 11.70 0.54
N GLN A 53 -11.44 12.05 1.76
CA GLN A 53 -10.78 11.58 2.98
C GLN A 53 -10.84 10.05 3.10
N GLU A 54 -11.98 9.45 2.78
CA GLU A 54 -12.16 8.00 2.83
C GLU A 54 -11.27 7.30 1.78
N SER A 55 -11.24 7.82 0.55
CA SER A 55 -10.38 7.31 -0.53
C SER A 55 -8.90 7.38 -0.14
N ILE A 56 -8.44 8.52 0.40
CA ILE A 56 -7.07 8.67 0.90
C ILE A 56 -6.77 7.65 2.01
N ARG A 57 -7.72 7.46 2.93
CA ARG A 57 -7.58 6.51 4.04
C ARG A 57 -7.44 5.07 3.54
N ILE A 58 -8.17 4.69 2.49
CA ILE A 58 -8.08 3.36 1.86
C ILE A 58 -6.68 3.16 1.25
N PHE A 59 -6.22 4.07 0.39
CA PHE A 59 -4.90 3.94 -0.25
C PHE A 59 -3.75 3.95 0.76
N ASN A 60 -3.84 4.81 1.78
CA ASN A 60 -2.87 4.85 2.87
C ASN A 60 -2.88 3.54 3.68
N GLY A 61 -4.07 3.05 4.06
CA GLY A 61 -4.23 1.80 4.78
C GLY A 61 -3.69 0.59 4.02
N LEU A 62 -4.00 0.48 2.72
CA LEU A 62 -3.45 -0.56 1.85
C LEU A 62 -1.92 -0.47 1.74
N GLY A 63 -1.39 0.75 1.59
CA GLY A 63 0.05 1.00 1.55
C GLY A 63 0.74 0.55 2.85
N ILE A 64 0.18 0.91 4.01
CA ILE A 64 0.69 0.48 5.33
C ILE A 64 0.66 -1.04 5.47
N ILE A 65 -0.44 -1.70 5.09
CA ILE A 65 -0.56 -3.16 5.17
C ILE A 65 0.51 -3.83 4.30
N LEU A 66 0.72 -3.33 3.08
CA LEU A 66 1.77 -3.83 2.18
C LEU A 66 3.18 -3.62 2.74
N ILE A 67 3.45 -2.46 3.36
CA ILE A 67 4.73 -2.19 4.04
C ILE A 67 4.93 -3.17 5.20
N LEU A 68 3.90 -3.41 6.01
CA LEU A 68 3.98 -4.34 7.14
C LEU A 68 4.23 -5.79 6.66
N ILE A 69 3.50 -6.26 5.65
CA ILE A 69 3.69 -7.61 5.10
C ILE A 69 5.06 -7.74 4.44
N GLY A 70 5.49 -6.75 3.66
CA GLY A 70 6.80 -6.68 3.03
C GLY A 70 7.92 -6.72 4.06
N GLY A 71 7.88 -5.81 5.03
CA GLY A 71 8.90 -5.69 6.07
C GLY A 71 8.95 -6.90 7.01
N LEU A 72 7.80 -7.41 7.46
CA LEU A 72 7.75 -8.64 8.27
C LEU A 72 8.25 -9.85 7.48
N GLY A 73 7.95 -9.93 6.19
CA GLY A 73 8.44 -10.99 5.30
C GLY A 73 9.96 -10.99 5.18
N GLU A 74 10.57 -9.81 5.02
CA GLU A 74 12.03 -9.65 4.99
C GLU A 74 12.68 -10.04 6.33
N VAL A 75 12.15 -9.55 7.46
CA VAL A 75 12.66 -9.86 8.80
C VAL A 75 12.56 -11.36 9.11
N LEU A 76 11.45 -12.01 8.73
CA LEU A 76 11.25 -13.45 8.93
C LEU A 76 12.22 -14.26 8.07
N LEU A 77 12.44 -13.87 6.82
CA LEU A 77 13.39 -14.52 5.92
C LEU A 77 14.83 -14.37 6.41
N PHE A 78 15.19 -13.19 6.92
CA PHE A 78 16.48 -12.92 7.53
C PHE A 78 16.71 -13.78 8.77
N THR A 79 15.75 -13.79 9.71
CA THR A 79 15.85 -14.56 10.96
C THR A 79 15.89 -16.08 10.73
N ARG A 80 15.22 -16.59 9.69
CA ARG A 80 15.31 -18.00 9.29
C ARG A 80 16.57 -18.34 8.50
N GLY A 81 17.26 -17.36 7.94
CA GLY A 81 18.59 -17.52 7.36
C GLY A 81 19.63 -17.85 8.43
N ASP A 82 19.55 -17.18 9.58
CA ASP A 82 20.55 -17.21 10.66
C ASP A 82 20.55 -18.53 11.48
N LYS A 83 19.43 -19.26 11.52
CA LYS A 83 19.31 -20.52 12.30
C LYS A 83 20.01 -21.74 11.68
N PHE A 84 20.46 -21.66 10.43
CA PHE A 84 21.12 -22.79 9.74
C PHE A 84 22.65 -22.63 9.61
N ASP A 85 23.22 -21.50 10.03
CA ASP A 85 24.68 -21.30 10.07
C ASP A 85 25.33 -21.81 11.38
N LYS A 86 24.51 -22.37 12.29
CA LYS A 86 24.94 -22.90 13.59
C LYS A 86 24.69 -24.41 13.75
N GLN A 87 24.43 -25.13 12.66
CA GLN A 87 24.40 -26.60 12.64
C GLN A 87 25.41 -27.12 11.62
#